data_AF-A0A2M8LR93-F1
#
_entry.id   AF-A0A2M8LR93-F1
#
_cell.length_a   1.000
_cell.length_b   1.000
_cell.length_c   1.000
_cell.angle_alpha   90.00
_cell.angle_beta   90.00
_cell.angle_gamma   90.00
#
_symmetry.space_group_name_H-M   'P 1'
#
loop_
_entity.id
_entity.type
_entity.pdbx_description
1 polymer ?
#
loop_
_entity_poly.entity_id
_entity_poly.type
_entity_poly.pdbx_seq_one_letter_code
_entity_poly.pdbx_strand_id
1 'polypeptide(L)'
;MPLITEYSVKARPDRRVVEVYDEDAHLGDGDALDAAETQVVAGNGYHLYLLSLQPDIEVEVAIRIWDGPREPPPEAEGDAPVSLESETGTLVVGQFTFGPAGEMSLPRPGVYEGCAWWTGRQATADYYDECIRRGVDENWDADRIGRSWRECPVQERYVLDLWYVREPEPVEDADLWA
;
A
#
# COMPACT_ATOMS: atom_id res chain seq x y z
N MET A 1 9.13 8.93 -19.45
CA MET A 1 7.89 9.71 -19.52
C MET A 1 7.80 10.61 -18.29
N PRO A 2 7.13 11.76 -18.37
CA PRO A 2 7.09 12.69 -17.25
C PRO A 2 6.25 12.14 -16.10
N LEU A 3 6.70 12.40 -14.87
CA LEU A 3 5.90 12.26 -13.66
C LEU A 3 4.86 13.39 -13.67
N ILE A 4 3.59 13.04 -13.51
CA ILE A 4 2.47 13.99 -13.48
C ILE A 4 2.27 14.48 -12.04
N THR A 5 2.16 13.55 -11.09
CA THR A 5 2.02 13.86 -9.66
C THR A 5 2.56 12.73 -8.80
N GLU A 6 2.94 13.05 -7.58
CA GLU A 6 3.39 12.11 -6.56
C GLU A 6 2.80 12.50 -5.21
N TYR A 7 2.43 11.48 -4.44
CA TYR A 7 2.02 11.56 -3.05
C TYR A 7 2.79 10.52 -2.25
N SER A 8 3.22 10.85 -1.03
CA SER A 8 3.84 9.90 -0.12
C SER A 8 3.35 10.12 1.30
N VAL A 9 3.06 9.03 2.00
CA VAL A 9 2.57 9.04 3.37
C VAL A 9 3.18 7.88 4.16
N LYS A 10 3.35 8.08 5.46
CA LYS A 10 3.69 7.01 6.39
C LYS A 10 2.42 6.34 6.90
N ALA A 11 2.38 5.02 6.78
CA ALA A 11 1.28 4.21 7.27
C ALA A 11 1.84 3.16 8.24
N ARG A 12 1.17 2.96 9.37
CA ARG A 12 1.47 1.80 10.23
C ARG A 12 0.70 0.59 9.69
N PRO A 13 1.40 -0.50 9.31
CA PRO A 13 0.72 -1.74 8.92
C PRO A 13 -0.07 -2.27 10.12
N ASP A 14 -1.30 -2.68 9.92
CA ASP A 14 -2.07 -3.39 10.95
C ASP A 14 -2.29 -4.82 10.50
N ARG A 15 -1.95 -5.79 11.36
CA ARG A 15 -1.84 -7.21 10.98
C ARG A 15 -0.98 -7.42 9.72
N ARG A 16 0.04 -6.59 9.55
CA ARG A 16 0.94 -6.54 8.38
C ARG A 16 0.31 -5.99 7.10
N VAL A 17 -0.89 -5.46 7.15
CA VAL A 17 -1.62 -4.94 5.97
C VAL A 17 -1.59 -3.41 5.95
N VAL A 18 -1.32 -2.85 4.78
CA VAL A 18 -1.61 -1.46 4.40
C VAL A 18 -2.44 -1.51 3.12
N GLU A 19 -3.35 -0.56 2.95
CA GLU A 19 -4.35 -0.59 1.89
C GLU A 19 -4.23 0.64 0.99
N VAL A 20 -4.54 0.49 -0.29
CA VAL A 20 -4.77 1.61 -1.21
C VAL A 20 -6.05 1.36 -1.99
N TYR A 21 -7.03 2.25 -1.88
CA TYR A 21 -8.35 2.07 -2.47
C TYR A 21 -8.97 3.41 -2.89
N ASP A 22 -9.95 3.37 -3.78
CA ASP A 22 -10.79 4.54 -4.08
C ASP A 22 -11.69 4.89 -2.89
N GLU A 23 -11.94 6.17 -2.61
CA GLU A 23 -12.75 6.61 -1.47
C GLU A 23 -14.12 5.90 -1.33
N ASP A 24 -14.77 5.53 -2.44
CA ASP A 24 -16.09 4.85 -2.45
C ASP A 24 -15.99 3.32 -2.63
N ALA A 25 -14.78 2.76 -2.62
CA ALA A 25 -14.58 1.32 -2.73
C ALA A 25 -15.21 0.58 -1.55
N HIS A 26 -16.00 -0.45 -1.84
CA HIS A 26 -16.56 -1.32 -0.81
C HIS A 26 -15.45 -2.17 -0.17
N LEU A 27 -15.10 -1.86 1.08
CA LEU A 27 -14.10 -2.58 1.86
C LEU A 27 -14.63 -3.97 2.29
N GLY A 28 -13.98 -5.06 1.85
CA GLY A 28 -14.31 -6.40 2.36
C GLY A 28 -14.06 -7.59 1.44
N ASP A 29 -13.09 -7.54 0.52
CA ASP A 29 -12.81 -8.65 -0.39
C ASP A 29 -11.70 -9.56 0.17
N GLY A 30 -12.11 -10.69 0.76
CA GLY A 30 -11.19 -11.69 1.33
C GLY A 30 -10.29 -12.37 0.30
N ASP A 31 -10.73 -12.50 -0.96
CA ASP A 31 -9.97 -13.21 -1.99
C ASP A 31 -8.75 -12.40 -2.43
N ALA A 32 -8.87 -11.08 -2.49
CA ALA A 32 -7.77 -10.17 -2.78
C ALA A 32 -6.74 -10.11 -1.64
N LEU A 33 -7.20 -10.20 -0.39
CA LEU A 33 -6.33 -10.27 0.78
C LEU A 33 -5.54 -11.58 0.80
N ASP A 34 -6.19 -12.71 0.52
CA ASP A 34 -5.53 -14.02 0.42
C ASP A 34 -4.49 -14.06 -0.72
N ALA A 35 -4.78 -13.42 -1.86
CA ALA A 35 -3.83 -13.30 -2.97
C ALA A 35 -2.58 -12.49 -2.59
N ALA A 36 -2.75 -11.42 -1.78
CA ALA A 36 -1.66 -10.58 -1.34
C ALA A 36 -0.66 -11.36 -0.47
N GLU A 37 -1.10 -12.37 0.29
CA GLU A 37 -0.20 -13.25 1.08
C GLU A 37 0.88 -13.91 0.23
N THR A 38 0.57 -14.18 -1.05
CA THR A 38 1.51 -14.80 -1.99
C THR A 38 2.23 -13.77 -2.86
N GLN A 39 1.55 -12.68 -3.24
CA GLN A 39 2.04 -11.73 -4.25
C GLN A 39 2.64 -10.45 -3.65
N VAL A 40 2.58 -10.27 -2.33
CA VAL A 40 2.99 -9.07 -1.56
C VAL A 40 2.08 -7.87 -1.82
N VAL A 41 1.72 -7.63 -3.08
CA VAL A 41 0.70 -6.68 -3.49
C VAL A 41 -0.33 -7.41 -4.35
N ALA A 42 -1.60 -7.35 -3.97
CA ALA A 42 -2.70 -7.86 -4.78
C ALA A 42 -3.95 -7.00 -4.60
N GLY A 43 -4.85 -7.07 -5.56
CA GLY A 43 -6.12 -6.36 -5.48
C GLY A 43 -7.15 -6.87 -6.44
N ASN A 44 -8.37 -6.37 -6.28
CA ASN A 44 -9.54 -6.75 -7.08
C ASN A 44 -9.91 -5.71 -8.15
N GLY A 45 -9.00 -4.77 -8.42
CA GLY A 45 -9.24 -3.65 -9.33
C GLY A 45 -9.73 -2.38 -8.63
N TYR A 46 -10.30 -2.42 -7.42
CA TYR A 46 -10.73 -1.22 -6.69
C TYR A 46 -9.93 -0.99 -5.39
N HIS A 47 -9.30 -2.06 -4.91
CA HIS A 47 -8.60 -2.09 -3.65
C HIS A 47 -7.31 -2.92 -3.79
N LEU A 48 -6.18 -2.34 -3.42
CA LEU A 48 -4.88 -2.99 -3.31
C LEU A 48 -4.50 -3.20 -1.86
N TYR A 49 -4.07 -4.41 -1.52
CA TYR A 49 -3.46 -4.78 -0.26
C TYR A 49 -1.94 -4.85 -0.41
N LEU A 50 -1.21 -4.19 0.48
CA LEU A 50 0.25 -4.17 0.59
C LEU A 50 0.65 -4.92 1.87
N LEU A 51 1.35 -6.04 1.74
CA LEU A 51 1.75 -6.86 2.88
C LEU A 51 3.18 -6.61 3.33
N SER A 52 3.31 -6.05 4.53
CA SER A 52 4.56 -6.03 5.27
C SER A 52 4.93 -7.41 5.83
N LEU A 53 6.19 -7.59 6.20
CA LEU A 53 6.64 -8.72 7.01
C LEU A 53 6.49 -8.43 8.51
N GLN A 54 6.28 -7.17 8.89
CA GLN A 54 6.18 -6.71 10.27
C GLN A 54 4.91 -5.84 10.49
N PRO A 55 4.33 -5.79 11.70
CA PRO A 55 3.03 -5.16 11.93
C PRO A 55 3.07 -3.83 12.71
N ASP A 56 4.23 -3.21 12.94
CA ASP A 56 4.32 -2.11 13.92
C ASP A 56 5.16 -0.90 13.47
N ILE A 57 6.23 -1.13 12.72
CA ILE A 57 7.10 -0.07 12.19
C ILE A 57 6.39 0.56 10.99
N GLU A 58 6.30 1.89 10.99
CA GLU A 58 5.69 2.63 9.89
C GLU A 58 6.41 2.38 8.56
N VAL A 59 5.63 2.08 7.53
CA VAL A 59 6.09 1.94 6.15
C VAL A 59 5.77 3.21 5.37
N GLU A 60 6.55 3.51 4.34
CA GLU A 60 6.24 4.59 3.40
C GLU A 60 5.45 4.03 2.22
N VAL A 61 4.30 4.63 1.92
CA VAL A 61 3.53 4.35 0.69
C VAL A 61 3.63 5.57 -0.21
N ALA A 62 4.18 5.38 -1.40
CA ALA A 62 4.26 6.42 -2.43
C ALA A 62 3.40 6.05 -3.63
N ILE A 63 2.53 6.97 -4.05
CA ILE A 63 1.69 6.82 -5.25
C ILE A 63 2.18 7.84 -6.27
N ARG A 64 2.57 7.36 -7.46
CA ARG A 64 3.16 8.17 -8.53
C ARG A 64 2.38 7.97 -9.81
N ILE A 65 1.83 9.06 -10.33
CA ILE A 65 1.09 9.05 -11.58
C ILE A 65 2.00 9.49 -12.71
N TRP A 66 2.17 8.62 -13.70
CA TRP A 66 2.98 8.85 -14.88
C TRP A 66 2.11 9.03 -16.12
N ASP A 67 2.70 9.63 -17.15
CA ASP A 67 2.07 9.76 -18.47
C ASP A 67 2.01 8.42 -19.26
N GLY A 68 2.18 7.28 -18.58
CA GLY A 68 2.14 5.92 -19.11
C GLY A 68 3.21 4.99 -18.48
N PRO A 69 3.52 3.83 -19.10
CA PRO A 69 4.19 2.72 -18.43
C PRO A 69 5.58 3.01 -17.85
N ARG A 70 5.84 2.43 -16.67
CA ARG A 70 7.15 2.50 -16.01
C ARG A 70 7.59 1.12 -15.52
N GLU A 71 8.82 0.74 -15.87
CA GLU A 71 9.51 -0.39 -15.27
C GLU A 71 9.98 -0.06 -13.85
N PRO A 72 9.90 -1.00 -12.91
CA PRO A 72 10.41 -0.84 -11.55
C PRO A 72 11.93 -0.62 -11.58
N PRO A 73 12.48 0.07 -10.58
CA PRO A 73 13.90 0.34 -10.52
C PRO A 73 14.68 -0.93 -10.12
N PRO A 74 15.96 -1.07 -10.52
CA PRO A 74 16.75 -2.29 -10.29
C PRO A 74 17.03 -2.59 -8.81
N GLU A 75 16.89 -1.61 -7.94
CA GLU A 75 17.00 -1.75 -6.48
C GLU A 75 15.75 -2.32 -5.80
N ALA A 76 14.65 -2.51 -6.54
CA ALA A 76 13.44 -3.12 -5.99
C ALA A 76 13.72 -4.55 -5.49
N GLU A 77 13.24 -4.87 -4.30
CA GLU A 77 13.28 -6.23 -3.76
C GLU A 77 12.31 -7.17 -4.49
N GLY A 78 11.24 -6.59 -5.04
CA GLY A 78 10.28 -7.25 -5.89
C GLY A 78 9.27 -6.25 -6.45
N ASP A 79 8.48 -6.74 -7.39
CA ASP A 79 7.46 -5.98 -8.09
C ASP A 79 6.25 -6.86 -8.45
N ALA A 80 5.11 -6.21 -8.68
CA ALA A 80 3.89 -6.84 -9.15
C ALA A 80 3.11 -5.88 -10.06
N PRO A 81 2.51 -6.37 -11.16
CA PRO A 81 1.55 -5.56 -11.92
C PRO A 81 0.31 -5.28 -11.07
N VAL A 82 -0.23 -4.08 -11.19
CA VAL A 82 -1.44 -3.66 -10.45
C VAL A 82 -2.39 -2.94 -11.38
N SER A 83 -3.69 -3.06 -11.08
CA SER A 83 -4.75 -2.29 -11.71
C SER A 83 -5.61 -1.68 -10.60
N LEU A 84 -5.98 -0.41 -10.77
CA LEU A 84 -6.77 0.36 -9.82
C LEU A 84 -7.73 1.29 -10.55
N GLU A 85 -9.01 1.03 -10.40
CA GLU A 85 -10.11 1.87 -10.80
C GLU A 85 -10.47 2.80 -9.66
N SER A 86 -10.47 4.10 -9.97
CA SER A 86 -10.83 5.17 -9.05
C SER A 86 -11.93 6.02 -9.67
N GLU A 87 -13.18 5.72 -9.31
CA GLU A 87 -14.37 6.42 -9.81
C GLU A 87 -14.49 7.83 -9.25
N THR A 88 -14.10 8.02 -7.98
CA THR A 88 -14.12 9.34 -7.34
C THR A 88 -12.94 10.21 -7.78
N GLY A 89 -11.85 9.57 -8.22
CA GLY A 89 -10.57 10.22 -8.43
C GLY A 89 -9.84 10.53 -7.12
N THR A 90 -10.26 9.96 -5.99
CA THR A 90 -9.60 10.10 -4.70
C THR A 90 -9.10 8.73 -4.25
N LEU A 91 -7.79 8.62 -4.04
CA LEU A 91 -7.18 7.43 -3.45
C LEU A 91 -6.91 7.64 -1.97
N VAL A 92 -7.25 6.63 -1.17
CA VAL A 92 -7.03 6.58 0.26
C VAL A 92 -5.96 5.54 0.56
N VAL A 93 -4.99 5.90 1.41
CA VAL A 93 -4.04 4.95 2.00
C VAL A 93 -4.57 4.54 3.37
N GLY A 94 -5.04 3.31 3.49
CA GLY A 94 -5.64 2.75 4.70
C GLY A 94 -4.64 2.01 5.59
N GLN A 95 -4.87 2.05 6.90
CA GLN A 95 -4.14 1.31 7.91
C GLN A 95 -5.00 0.19 8.51
N PHE A 96 -5.80 -0.48 7.67
CA PHE A 96 -6.76 -1.51 8.05
C PHE A 96 -7.66 -1.04 9.21
N THR A 97 -7.47 -1.54 10.45
CA THR A 97 -8.33 -1.16 11.58
C THR A 97 -8.04 0.22 12.19
N PHE A 98 -6.94 0.89 11.82
CA PHE A 98 -6.61 2.23 12.34
C PHE A 98 -7.22 3.39 11.54
N GLY A 99 -7.88 3.11 10.42
CA GLY A 99 -8.43 4.14 9.52
C GLY A 99 -7.40 4.67 8.53
N PRO A 100 -7.68 5.80 7.84
CA PRO A 100 -6.83 6.33 6.79
C PRO A 100 -5.55 6.99 7.36
N ALA A 101 -4.41 6.65 6.77
CA ALA A 101 -3.14 7.37 6.97
C ALA A 101 -3.13 8.69 6.19
N GLY A 102 -3.81 8.74 5.05
CA GLY A 102 -3.95 9.92 4.23
C GLY A 102 -4.61 9.63 2.88
N GLU A 103 -4.80 10.68 2.09
CA GLU A 103 -5.53 10.65 0.82
C GLU A 103 -4.83 11.53 -0.22
N MET A 104 -5.07 11.23 -1.50
CA MET A 104 -4.66 12.06 -2.62
C MET A 104 -5.75 12.15 -3.69
N SER A 105 -5.83 13.31 -4.34
CA SER A 105 -6.61 13.47 -5.57
C SER A 105 -5.78 13.09 -6.78
N LEU A 106 -6.32 12.22 -7.62
CA LEU A 106 -5.79 11.88 -8.92
C LEU A 106 -6.00 13.04 -9.92
N PRO A 107 -5.19 13.12 -10.99
CA PRO A 107 -5.41 14.12 -12.04
C PRO A 107 -6.80 14.03 -12.70
N ARG A 108 -7.40 12.84 -12.68
CA ARG A 108 -8.76 12.54 -13.16
C ARG A 108 -9.24 11.20 -12.59
N PRO A 109 -10.56 10.99 -12.47
CA PRO A 109 -11.11 9.66 -12.26
C PRO A 109 -10.81 8.70 -13.43
N GLY A 110 -10.83 7.39 -13.14
CA GLY A 110 -10.78 6.31 -14.12
C GLY A 110 -9.91 5.14 -13.72
N VAL A 111 -9.60 4.30 -14.70
CA VAL A 111 -8.81 3.08 -14.53
C VAL A 111 -7.34 3.39 -14.78
N TYR A 112 -6.53 2.99 -13.81
CA TYR A 112 -5.09 3.10 -13.81
C TYR A 112 -4.46 1.71 -13.82
N GLU A 113 -3.56 1.47 -14.76
CA GLU A 113 -2.69 0.30 -14.74
C GLU A 113 -1.34 0.70 -14.19
N GLY A 114 -0.58 -0.25 -13.66
CA GLY A 114 0.62 0.08 -12.94
C GLY A 114 1.55 -1.06 -12.61
N CYS A 115 2.65 -0.69 -11.97
CA CYS A 115 3.55 -1.59 -11.29
C CYS A 115 3.70 -1.14 -9.84
N ALA A 116 3.40 -2.03 -8.91
CA ALA A 116 3.83 -1.89 -7.53
C ALA A 116 5.25 -2.44 -7.40
N TRP A 117 6.09 -1.80 -6.59
CA TRP A 117 7.40 -2.32 -6.22
C TRP A 117 7.76 -1.89 -4.80
N TRP A 118 8.66 -2.63 -4.16
CA TRP A 118 8.98 -2.40 -2.74
C TRP A 118 10.47 -2.55 -2.43
N THR A 119 10.86 -1.93 -1.33
CA THR A 119 12.23 -1.96 -0.78
C THR A 119 12.20 -1.93 0.74
N GLY A 120 13.27 -2.42 1.37
CA GLY A 120 13.46 -2.39 2.82
C GLY A 120 12.58 -3.37 3.58
N ARG A 121 11.84 -4.27 2.91
CA ARG A 121 10.84 -5.15 3.54
C ARG A 121 11.53 -6.18 4.43
N GLN A 122 12.53 -6.88 3.90
CA GLN A 122 13.27 -7.87 4.68
C GLN A 122 14.08 -7.22 5.79
N ALA A 123 14.81 -6.15 5.50
CA ALA A 123 15.68 -5.51 6.48
C ALA A 123 14.90 -4.88 7.65
N THR A 124 13.71 -4.33 7.39
CA THR A 124 12.82 -3.81 8.46
C THR A 124 12.24 -4.95 9.30
N ALA A 125 11.90 -6.09 8.70
CA ALA A 125 11.46 -7.28 9.41
C ALA A 125 12.56 -7.86 10.32
N ASP A 126 13.79 -7.98 9.81
CA ASP A 126 14.94 -8.45 10.58
C ASP A 126 15.19 -7.55 11.80
N TYR A 127 15.06 -6.22 11.62
CA TYR A 127 15.18 -5.26 12.71
C TYR A 127 14.03 -5.37 13.73
N TYR A 128 12.80 -5.60 13.26
CA TYR A 128 11.65 -5.83 14.11
C TYR A 128 11.85 -7.07 14.99
N ASP A 129 12.23 -8.19 14.38
CA ASP A 129 12.47 -9.46 15.08
C ASP A 129 13.62 -9.35 16.10
N GLU A 130 14.68 -8.60 15.76
CA GLU A 130 15.75 -8.25 16.70
C GLU A 130 15.23 -7.46 17.89
N CYS A 131 14.40 -6.44 17.65
CA CYS A 131 13.82 -5.63 18.71
C CYS A 131 12.91 -6.46 19.63
N ILE A 132 12.10 -7.37 19.07
CA ILE A 132 11.26 -8.27 19.86
C ILE A 132 12.11 -9.19 20.74
N ARG A 133 13.11 -9.84 20.16
CA ARG A 133 14.00 -10.75 20.90
C ARG A 133 14.75 -10.02 22.03
N ARG A 134 15.36 -8.87 21.73
CA ARG A 134 16.03 -8.05 22.75
C ARG A 134 15.07 -7.50 23.79
N GLY A 135 13.85 -7.15 23.39
CA GLY A 135 12.80 -6.70 24.30
C GLY A 135 12.47 -7.75 25.36
N VAL A 136 12.44 -9.03 24.97
CA VAL A 136 12.27 -10.16 25.89
C VAL A 136 13.52 -10.36 26.75
N ASP A 137 14.70 -10.45 26.14
CA ASP A 137 15.96 -10.78 26.83
C ASP A 137 16.39 -9.71 27.84
N GLU A 138 16.19 -8.43 27.50
CA GLU A 138 16.56 -7.28 28.32
C GLU A 138 15.37 -6.68 29.10
N ASN A 139 14.18 -7.29 29.01
CA ASN A 139 12.95 -6.88 29.69
C ASN A 139 12.59 -5.39 29.45
N TRP A 140 12.46 -5.01 28.18
CA TRP A 140 12.09 -3.65 27.78
C TRP A 140 10.65 -3.31 28.14
N ASP A 141 10.41 -2.05 28.47
CA ASP A 141 9.05 -1.50 28.57
C ASP A 141 8.51 -1.10 27.18
N ALA A 142 7.20 -0.83 27.12
CA ALA A 142 6.53 -0.43 25.89
C ALA A 142 7.11 0.86 25.28
N ASP A 143 7.57 1.79 26.12
CA ASP A 143 8.16 3.06 25.68
C ASP A 143 9.49 2.84 24.95
N ARG A 144 10.33 1.94 25.47
CA ARG A 144 11.60 1.57 24.83
C ARG A 144 11.38 0.79 23.53
N ILE A 145 10.38 -0.09 23.48
CA ILE A 145 9.99 -0.80 22.25
C ILE A 145 9.54 0.22 21.19
N GLY A 146 8.58 1.09 21.52
CA GLY A 146 8.07 2.09 20.59
C GLY A 146 9.10 3.14 20.17
N ARG A 147 10.11 3.42 20.99
CA ARG A 147 11.26 4.24 20.57
C ARG A 147 12.14 3.50 19.58
N SER A 148 12.48 2.25 19.85
CA SER A 148 13.34 1.45 18.99
C SER A 148 12.74 1.27 17.60
N TRP A 149 11.43 1.06 17.51
CA TRP A 149 10.70 1.02 16.23
C TRP A 149 10.78 2.34 15.44
N ARG A 150 10.61 3.49 16.10
CA ARG A 150 10.76 4.81 15.46
C ARG A 150 12.20 5.13 15.04
N GLU A 151 13.18 4.47 15.66
CA GLU A 151 14.61 4.59 15.36
C GLU A 151 15.10 3.51 14.40
N CYS A 152 14.19 2.77 13.74
CA CYS A 152 14.56 1.79 12.71
C CYS A 152 15.48 2.44 11.65
N PRO A 153 16.68 1.91 11.41
CA PRO A 153 17.64 2.52 10.49
C PRO A 153 17.29 2.32 9.02
N VAL A 154 16.28 1.49 8.74
CA VAL A 154 15.80 1.16 7.40
C VAL A 154 14.34 1.61 7.28
N GLN A 155 13.98 2.14 6.11
CA GLN A 155 12.61 2.48 5.76
C GLN A 155 12.07 1.42 4.80
N GLU A 156 11.10 0.64 5.25
CA GLU A 156 10.26 -0.16 4.36
C GLU A 156 9.40 0.78 3.53
N ARG A 157 9.38 0.56 2.21
CA ARG A 157 8.68 1.42 1.26
C ARG A 157 7.99 0.61 0.17
N TYR A 158 6.74 0.97 -0.10
CA TYR A 158 5.93 0.51 -1.24
C TYR A 158 5.69 1.67 -2.18
N VAL A 159 5.86 1.44 -3.48
CA VAL A 159 5.65 2.46 -4.49
C VAL A 159 4.70 1.93 -5.57
N LEU A 160 3.67 2.71 -5.86
CA LEU A 160 2.71 2.45 -6.94
C LEU A 160 3.01 3.40 -8.10
N ASP A 161 3.60 2.87 -9.17
CA ASP A 161 3.75 3.58 -10.42
C ASP A 161 2.55 3.30 -11.31
N LEU A 162 1.63 4.28 -11.37
CA LEU A 162 0.35 4.16 -12.05
C LEU A 162 0.30 5.06 -13.28
N TRP A 163 -0.46 4.65 -14.29
CA TRP A 163 -0.80 5.48 -15.44
C TRP A 163 -2.24 5.26 -15.89
N TYR A 164 -2.84 6.35 -16.35
CA TYR A 164 -4.21 6.35 -16.82
C TYR A 164 -4.37 5.52 -18.10
N VAL A 165 -5.41 4.69 -18.15
CA VAL A 165 -5.72 3.86 -19.32
C VAL A 165 -7.06 4.23 -19.94
N ARG A 166 -8.11 4.39 -19.12
CA ARG A 166 -9.48 4.63 -19.60
C ARG A 166 -10.38 5.25 -18.54
N GLU A 167 -11.54 5.74 -18.96
CA GLU A 167 -12.64 6.15 -18.08
C GLU A 167 -13.19 4.92 -17.32
N PRO A 168 -13.77 5.13 -16.11
CA PRO A 168 -14.35 4.05 -15.34
C PRO A 168 -15.57 3.47 -16.07
N GLU A 169 -15.90 2.21 -15.80
CA GLU A 169 -17.13 1.65 -16.38
C GLU A 169 -18.35 2.26 -15.68
N PRO A 170 -19.38 2.70 -16.44
CA PRO A 170 -20.60 3.20 -15.80
C PRO A 170 -21.26 2.06 -15.03
N VAL A 171 -21.47 2.26 -13.73
CA VAL A 171 -22.24 1.33 -12.90
C VAL A 171 -23.65 1.25 -13.49
N GLU A 172 -24.01 0.11 -14.09
CA GLU A 172 -25.37 -0.09 -14.58
C GLU A 172 -26.31 -0.16 -13.36
N ASP A 173 -27.16 0.85 -13.17
CA ASP A 173 -28.25 0.96 -12.17
C ASP A 173 -29.30 -0.20 -12.22
N ALA A 174 -29.00 -1.32 -12.89
CA ALA A 174 -29.96 -2.37 -13.23
C ALA A 174 -30.17 -3.43 -12.13
N ASP A 175 -29.26 -3.60 -11.18
CA ASP A 175 -29.33 -4.67 -10.17
C ASP A 175 -29.89 -4.25 -8.79
N LEU A 176 -30.33 -2.99 -8.64
CA LEU A 176 -31.01 -2.53 -7.41
C LEU A 176 -32.51 -2.91 -7.35
N TRP A 177 -33.03 -3.64 -8.34
CA TRP A 177 -34.46 -4.00 -8.43
C TRP A 177 -34.74 -5.44 -8.90
N ALA A 178 -33.91 -6.42 -8.55
CA ALA A 178 -34.19 -7.85 -8.79
C ALA A 178 -34.54 -8.61 -7.50
#